data_AF-A0AAE9DZ67-F1
#
_entry.id   AF-A0AAE9DZ67-F1
#
_cell.length_a   1.000
_cell.length_b   1.000
_cell.length_c   1.000
_cell.angle_alpha   90.00
_cell.angle_beta   90.00
_cell.angle_gamma   90.00
#
_symmetry.space_group_name_H-M   'P 1'
#
loop_
_entity.id
_entity.type
_entity.pdbx_description
1 polymer ?
#
loop_
_entity_poly.entity_id
_entity_poly.type
_entity_poly.pdbx_seq_one_letter_code
_entity_poly.pdbx_strand_id
1 'polypeptide(L)'
;MLKLKIRRAKNDQLARGRETFCNWPEGSKRDCLLKRFRARASMRPGLDFVFQNIVNGTKLTPSAISGIAKDTLAAAGVSATHHSLRRGRANHLQQSGVDFQAIKETGRWRSDAGLRCYLSDSPRAQGFTVTELGDEVGG
;
A
#
# COMPACT_ATOMS: atom_id res chain seq x y z
N MET A 1 10.21 1.85 -12.83
CA MET A 1 9.55 0.77 -12.06
C MET A 1 10.52 0.24 -11.02
N LEU A 2 10.11 0.14 -9.75
CA LEU A 2 10.95 -0.38 -8.67
C LEU A 2 10.56 -1.83 -8.35
N LYS A 3 11.53 -2.74 -8.41
CA LYS A 3 11.37 -4.15 -8.08
C LYS A 3 11.88 -4.40 -6.65
N LEU A 4 11.03 -4.95 -5.78
CA LEU A 4 11.39 -5.29 -4.40
C LEU A 4 11.23 -6.79 -4.18
N LYS A 5 12.26 -7.44 -3.60
CA LYS A 5 12.21 -8.85 -3.19
C LYS A 5 11.86 -8.95 -1.71
N ILE A 6 10.66 -9.45 -1.41
CA ILE A 6 10.21 -9.77 -0.06
C ILE A 6 10.67 -11.19 0.27
N ARG A 7 11.67 -11.33 1.14
CA ARG A 7 12.28 -12.63 1.47
C ARG A 7 11.33 -13.57 2.22
N ARG A 8 10.43 -13.03 3.05
CA ARG A 8 9.48 -13.80 3.85
C ARG A 8 8.16 -13.05 3.94
N ALA A 9 7.05 -13.74 3.70
CA ALA A 9 5.70 -13.22 3.92
C ALA A 9 4.89 -14.21 4.76
N LYS A 10 3.85 -13.72 5.46
CA LYS A 10 3.00 -14.56 6.32
C LYS A 10 2.36 -15.74 5.58
N ASN A 11 2.11 -15.59 4.28
CA ASN A 11 1.53 -16.60 3.41
C ASN A 11 2.57 -17.34 2.53
N ASP A 12 3.87 -17.10 2.75
CA ASP A 12 4.95 -17.77 2.02
C ASP A 12 5.49 -18.94 2.86
N GLN A 13 4.66 -19.99 2.99
CA GLN A 13 4.99 -21.17 3.80
C GLN A 13 6.20 -21.94 3.29
N LEU A 14 6.52 -21.82 2.00
CA LEU A 14 7.67 -22.46 1.35
C LEU A 14 8.92 -21.56 1.31
N ALA A 15 8.87 -20.37 1.93
CA ALA A 15 9.98 -19.41 2.01
C ALA A 15 10.65 -19.08 0.66
N ARG A 16 9.92 -19.15 -0.45
CA ARG A 16 10.48 -18.89 -1.79
C ARG A 16 10.76 -17.40 -2.02
N GLY A 17 10.28 -16.54 -1.13
CA GLY A 17 10.25 -15.11 -1.30
C GLY A 17 9.30 -14.72 -2.43
N ARG A 18 8.99 -13.43 -2.51
CA ARG A 18 8.10 -12.89 -3.54
C ARG A 18 8.58 -11.55 -4.03
N GLU A 19 8.39 -11.29 -5.31
CA GLU A 19 8.70 -10.00 -5.92
C GLU A 19 7.46 -9.12 -5.88
N THR A 20 7.63 -7.84 -5.58
CA THR A 20 6.59 -6.83 -5.72
C THR A 20 7.13 -5.69 -6.58
N PHE A 21 6.27 -5.17 -7.44
CA PHE A 21 6.60 -4.13 -8.39
C PHE A 21 5.83 -2.89 -8.00
N CYS A 22 6.55 -1.80 -7.81
CA CYS A 22 5.97 -0.50 -7.51
C CYS A 22 6.11 0.38 -8.74
N ASN A 23 5.02 1.04 -9.13
CA ASN A 23 5.13 2.15 -10.07
C ASN A 23 5.98 3.23 -9.39
N TRP A 24 7.18 3.42 -9.95
CA TRP A 24 8.22 4.26 -9.40
C TRP A 24 8.96 4.89 -10.59
N PRO A 25 8.40 5.97 -11.17
CA PRO A 25 9.07 6.72 -12.22
C PRO A 25 10.28 7.45 -11.65
N GLU A 26 11.38 7.45 -12.40
CA GLU A 26 12.55 8.24 -12.06
C GLU A 26 12.22 9.74 -12.05
N GLY A 27 12.78 10.47 -11.09
CA GLY A 27 12.52 11.91 -10.94
C GLY A 27 11.15 12.25 -10.34
N SER A 28 10.29 11.26 -10.09
CA SER A 28 9.03 11.49 -9.37
C SER A 28 9.29 11.97 -7.93
N LYS A 29 8.31 12.66 -7.33
CA LYS A 29 8.40 13.10 -5.91
C LYS A 29 8.78 11.97 -4.97
N ARG A 30 8.25 10.75 -5.18
CA ARG A 30 8.58 9.56 -4.37
C ARG A 30 10.04 9.14 -4.54
N ASP A 31 10.53 9.17 -5.77
CA ASP A 31 11.93 8.87 -6.09
C ASP A 31 12.90 9.84 -5.40
N CYS A 32 12.62 11.14 -5.50
CA CYS A 32 13.42 12.17 -4.82
C CYS A 32 13.42 11.99 -3.30
N LEU A 33 12.28 11.65 -2.70
CA LEU A 33 12.17 11.41 -1.26
C LEU A 33 13.00 10.19 -0.81
N LEU A 34 12.97 9.09 -1.57
CA LEU A 34 13.77 7.91 -1.25
C LEU A 34 15.27 8.16 -1.43
N LYS A 35 15.67 8.82 -2.53
CA LYS A 35 17.07 9.23 -2.77
C LYS A 35 17.57 10.13 -1.63
N ARG A 36 16.78 11.11 -1.21
CA ARG A 36 17.08 11.98 -0.06
C ARG A 36 17.20 11.20 1.25
N PHE A 37 16.29 10.25 1.50
CA PHE A 37 16.36 9.39 2.68
C PHE A 37 17.65 8.58 2.69
N ARG A 38 18.00 7.94 1.56
CA ARG A 38 19.23 7.15 1.42
C ARG A 38 20.48 7.98 1.62
N ALA A 39 20.56 9.18 1.03
CA ALA A 39 21.70 10.08 1.23
C ALA A 39 21.89 10.46 2.71
N ARG A 40 20.79 10.66 3.46
CA ARG A 40 20.84 10.90 4.91
C ARG A 40 21.23 9.66 5.70
N ALA A 41 20.76 8.49 5.29
CA ALA A 41 21.05 7.22 5.94
C ALA A 41 22.50 6.75 5.68
N SER A 42 23.06 7.00 4.49
CA SER A 42 24.42 6.60 4.10
C SER A 42 25.52 7.38 4.82
N MET A 43 25.19 8.50 5.46
CA MET A 43 26.10 9.18 6.38
C MET A 43 26.30 8.41 7.71
N ARG A 44 25.62 7.27 7.90
CA ARG A 44 25.70 6.46 9.11
C ARG A 44 26.05 5.01 8.76
N PRO A 45 26.80 4.31 9.63
CA PRO A 45 27.15 2.90 9.41
C PRO A 45 25.89 2.01 9.41
N GLY A 46 25.89 0.97 8.54
CA GLY A 46 24.86 -0.07 8.47
C GLY A 46 23.69 0.23 7.52
N LEU A 47 23.86 -0.05 6.22
CA LEU A 47 22.82 0.10 5.19
C LEU A 47 22.08 -1.22 4.89
N ASP A 48 21.82 -2.05 5.90
CA ASP A 48 21.20 -3.36 5.69
C ASP A 48 19.69 -3.27 5.43
N PHE A 49 19.06 -2.12 5.70
CA PHE A 49 17.62 -1.93 5.61
C PHE A 49 17.25 -0.70 4.75
N VAL A 50 16.30 -0.88 3.82
CA VAL A 50 15.79 0.21 2.96
C VAL A 50 15.26 1.38 3.78
N PHE A 51 14.57 1.07 4.89
CA PHE A 51 14.18 2.03 5.92
C PHE A 51 14.76 1.57 7.24
N GLN A 52 15.61 2.41 7.82
CA GLN A 52 16.29 2.14 9.08
C GLN A 52 15.91 3.18 10.13
N ASN A 53 16.08 2.82 11.39
CA ASN A 53 16.06 3.77 12.48
C ASN A 53 17.22 4.76 12.27
N ILE A 54 16.88 6.04 12.21
CA ILE A 54 17.84 7.11 11.91
C ILE A 54 18.85 7.28 13.05
N VAL A 55 18.49 6.93 14.29
CA VAL A 55 19.35 7.09 15.47
C VAL A 55 20.46 6.04 15.51
N ASN A 56 20.11 4.76 15.34
CA ASN A 56 21.03 3.64 15.58
C ASN A 56 21.23 2.70 14.38
N GLY A 57 20.65 3.00 13.21
CA GLY A 57 20.80 2.21 11.99
C GLY A 57 20.05 0.86 11.98
N THR A 58 19.34 0.50 13.04
CA THR A 58 18.67 -0.81 13.12
C THR A 58 17.38 -0.86 12.31
N LYS A 59 16.88 -2.09 12.09
CA LYS A 59 15.56 -2.32 11.50
C LYS A 59 14.46 -1.60 12.29
N LEU A 60 13.51 -0.98 11.59
CA LEU A 60 12.29 -0.45 12.21
C LEU A 60 11.39 -1.60 12.71
N THR A 61 10.85 -1.45 13.91
CA THR A 61 9.89 -2.39 14.48
C THR A 61 8.50 -2.23 13.84
N PRO A 62 7.65 -3.27 13.84
CA PRO A 62 6.28 -3.15 13.34
C PRO A 62 5.47 -2.06 14.06
N SER A 63 5.70 -1.88 15.36
CA SER A 63 5.05 -0.83 16.16
C SER A 63 5.51 0.57 15.74
N ALA A 64 6.81 0.76 15.48
CA ALA A 64 7.32 2.03 14.98
C ALA A 64 6.72 2.39 13.61
N ILE A 65 6.64 1.42 12.68
CA ILE A 65 5.99 1.62 11.38
C ILE A 65 4.51 1.98 11.55
N SER A 66 3.82 1.30 12.47
CA SER A 66 2.42 1.56 12.77
C SER A 66 2.20 2.96 13.34
N GLY A 67 3.08 3.42 14.24
CA GLY A 67 3.09 4.78 14.77
C GLY A 67 3.29 5.82 13.68
N ILE A 68 4.35 5.68 12.87
CA ILE A 68 4.62 6.59 11.76
C ILE A 68 3.40 6.72 10.82
N ALA A 69 2.78 5.59 10.46
CA ALA A 69 1.60 5.61 9.60
C ALA A 69 0.41 6.31 10.26
N LYS A 70 0.15 6.03 11.55
CA LYS A 70 -0.93 6.67 12.31
C LYS A 70 -0.73 8.18 12.40
N ASP A 71 0.48 8.61 12.77
CA ASP A 71 0.80 10.04 12.93
C ASP A 71 0.71 10.77 11.59
N THR A 72 1.17 10.14 10.50
CA THR A 72 1.06 10.68 9.14
C THR A 72 -0.40 10.85 8.71
N LEU A 73 -1.24 9.86 9.02
CA LEU A 73 -2.67 9.92 8.72
C LEU A 73 -3.37 10.98 9.57
N ALA A 74 -3.06 11.06 10.87
CA ALA A 74 -3.61 12.05 11.77
C ALA A 74 -3.23 13.49 11.36
N ALA A 75 -1.98 13.71 10.93
CA ALA A 75 -1.55 15.00 10.39
C ALA A 75 -2.29 15.39 9.10
N ALA A 76 -2.84 14.42 8.37
CA ALA A 76 -3.71 14.64 7.22
C ALA A 76 -5.21 14.73 7.60
N GLY A 77 -5.55 14.75 8.90
CA GLY A 77 -6.93 14.79 9.40
C GLY A 77 -7.67 13.45 9.32
N VAL A 78 -6.96 12.34 9.09
CA VAL A 78 -7.55 11.01 8.91
C VAL A 78 -7.30 10.13 10.14
N SER A 79 -8.37 9.73 10.82
CA SER A 79 -8.29 8.74 11.91
C SER A 79 -8.30 7.32 11.34
N ALA A 80 -7.10 6.75 11.14
CA ALA A 80 -6.95 5.44 10.51
C ALA A 80 -5.64 4.73 10.91
N THR A 81 -5.52 3.44 10.57
CA THR A 81 -4.31 2.64 10.78
C THR A 81 -3.61 2.35 9.46
N HIS A 82 -2.39 1.83 9.50
CA HIS A 82 -1.69 1.38 8.30
C HIS A 82 -2.46 0.28 7.53
N HIS A 83 -3.29 -0.53 8.20
CA HIS A 83 -4.16 -1.50 7.54
C HIS A 83 -5.27 -0.82 6.71
N SER A 84 -5.69 0.38 7.09
CA SER A 84 -6.67 1.17 6.32
C SER A 84 -6.12 1.56 4.94
N LEU A 85 -4.81 1.75 4.78
CA LEU A 85 -4.20 2.00 3.45
C LEU A 85 -4.38 0.79 2.52
N ARG A 86 -4.19 -0.42 3.06
CA ARG A 86 -4.43 -1.67 2.31
C ARG A 86 -5.90 -1.82 1.94
N ARG A 87 -6.82 -1.44 2.84
CA ARG A 87 -8.26 -1.41 2.58
C ARG A 87 -8.62 -0.40 1.49
N GLY A 88 -8.15 0.85 1.62
CA GLY A 88 -8.41 1.91 0.66
C GLY A 88 -7.93 1.53 -0.74
N ARG A 89 -6.74 0.92 -0.87
CA ARG A 89 -6.25 0.43 -2.17
C ARG A 89 -7.15 -0.64 -2.78
N ALA A 90 -7.64 -1.60 -1.99
CA ALA A 90 -8.54 -2.66 -2.48
C ALA A 90 -9.84 -2.06 -3.03
N ASN A 91 -10.44 -1.14 -2.28
CA ASN A 91 -11.67 -0.45 -2.68
C ASN A 91 -11.47 0.42 -3.92
N HIS A 92 -10.37 1.17 -3.98
CA HIS A 92 -10.05 1.97 -5.16
C HIS A 92 -9.92 1.11 -6.43
N LEU A 93 -9.24 -0.04 -6.35
CA LEU A 93 -9.14 -0.97 -7.49
C LEU A 93 -10.52 -1.52 -7.92
N GLN A 94 -11.38 -1.86 -6.96
CA GLN A 94 -12.74 -2.31 -7.22
C GLN A 94 -13.57 -1.21 -7.92
N GLN A 95 -13.49 0.02 -7.43
CA GLN A 95 -14.17 1.18 -8.03
C GLN A 95 -13.68 1.45 -9.45
N SER A 96 -12.37 1.31 -9.68
CA SER A 96 -11.76 1.38 -11.03
C SER A 96 -12.12 0.19 -11.94
N GLY A 97 -12.89 -0.79 -11.47
CA GLY A 97 -13.35 -1.93 -12.28
C GLY A 97 -12.33 -3.06 -12.43
N VAL A 98 -11.29 -3.09 -11.59
CA VAL A 98 -10.35 -4.23 -11.57
C VAL A 98 -11.07 -5.46 -11.03
N ASP A 99 -10.84 -6.61 -11.66
CA ASP A 99 -11.50 -7.84 -11.27
C ASP A 99 -11.09 -8.31 -9.86
N PHE A 100 -11.99 -9.05 -9.21
CA PHE A 100 -11.80 -9.50 -7.83
C PHE A 100 -10.54 -10.35 -7.65
N GLN A 101 -10.20 -11.19 -8.63
CA GLN A 101 -9.06 -12.09 -8.56
C GLN A 101 -7.73 -11.32 -8.67
N ALA A 102 -7.64 -10.34 -9.57
CA ALA A 102 -6.49 -9.45 -9.68
C ALA A 102 -6.31 -8.58 -8.43
N ILE A 103 -7.41 -8.12 -7.80
CA ILE A 103 -7.34 -7.42 -6.51
C ILE A 103 -6.79 -8.38 -5.43
N LYS A 104 -7.32 -9.60 -5.36
CA LYS A 104 -6.88 -10.64 -4.41
C LYS A 104 -5.41 -10.95 -4.56
N GLU A 105 -4.92 -11.09 -5.78
CA GLU A 105 -3.51 -11.33 -6.11
C GLU A 105 -2.64 -10.13 -5.76
N THR A 106 -3.09 -8.91 -6.09
CA THR A 106 -2.36 -7.66 -5.80
C THR A 106 -2.10 -7.47 -4.32
N GLY A 107 -3.10 -7.64 -3.46
CA GLY A 107 -2.89 -7.56 -2.00
C GLY A 107 -2.53 -8.90 -1.35
N ARG A 108 -2.46 -10.00 -2.12
CA ARG A 108 -2.06 -11.33 -1.66
C ARG A 108 -2.94 -11.87 -0.53
N TRP A 109 -4.26 -11.72 -0.67
CA TRP A 109 -5.20 -12.32 0.27
C TRP A 109 -5.25 -13.84 0.06
N ARG A 110 -5.24 -14.59 1.18
CA ARG A 110 -5.24 -16.06 1.16
C ARG A 110 -6.60 -16.64 0.75
N SER A 111 -7.68 -15.93 1.05
CA SER A 111 -9.05 -16.38 0.81
C SER A 111 -9.92 -15.23 0.32
N ASP A 112 -10.99 -15.59 -0.39
CA ASP A 112 -11.98 -14.64 -0.89
C ASP A 112 -12.69 -13.94 0.26
N ALA A 113 -13.06 -14.69 1.30
CA ALA A 113 -13.62 -14.14 2.53
C ALA A 113 -12.70 -13.09 3.16
N GLY A 114 -11.38 -13.35 3.17
CA GLY A 114 -10.40 -12.40 3.71
C GLY A 114 -10.29 -11.09 2.93
N LEU A 115 -10.54 -11.12 1.61
CA LEU A 115 -10.63 -9.89 0.80
C LEU A 115 -12.00 -9.21 0.96
N ARG A 116 -13.10 -9.97 0.98
CA ARG A 116 -14.46 -9.42 1.11
C ARG A 116 -14.62 -8.55 2.36
N CYS A 117 -14.02 -8.90 3.49
CA CYS A 117 -14.02 -8.06 4.71
C CYS A 117 -13.31 -6.70 4.57
N TYR A 118 -12.63 -6.45 3.45
CA TYR A 118 -11.98 -5.18 3.14
C TYR A 118 -12.75 -4.37 2.10
N LEU A 119 -13.58 -5.00 1.27
CA LEU A 119 -14.34 -4.30 0.23
C LEU A 119 -15.60 -3.69 0.85
N SER A 120 -15.89 -2.45 0.45
CA SER A 120 -17.13 -1.78 0.81
C SER A 120 -18.21 -2.23 -0.17
N ASP A 121 -19.45 -2.19 0.30
CA ASP A 121 -20.58 -2.38 -0.60
C ASP A 121 -20.55 -1.28 -1.67
N SER A 122 -20.78 -1.68 -2.92
CA SER A 122 -20.95 -0.75 -4.03
C SER A 122 -22.11 -1.24 -4.89
N PRO A 123 -22.92 -0.35 -5.48
CA PRO A 123 -23.99 -0.76 -6.40
C PRO A 123 -23.46 -1.66 -7.52
N ARG A 124 -22.24 -1.37 -8.00
CA ARG A 124 -21.55 -2.20 -8.99
C ARG A 124 -21.25 -3.62 -8.52
N ALA A 125 -20.86 -3.79 -7.25
CA ALA A 125 -20.68 -5.10 -6.65
C ALA A 125 -21.99 -5.88 -6.46
N GLN A 126 -23.13 -5.21 -6.53
CA GLN A 126 -24.48 -5.78 -6.45
C GLN A 126 -25.14 -5.93 -7.83
N GLY A 127 -24.40 -5.73 -8.92
CA GLY A 127 -24.89 -5.92 -10.29
C GLY A 127 -25.58 -4.70 -10.90
N PHE A 128 -25.54 -3.53 -10.25
CA PHE A 128 -26.04 -2.29 -10.83
C PHE A 128 -24.97 -1.64 -11.70
N THR A 129 -25.31 -1.39 -12.97
CA THR A 129 -24.53 -0.53 -13.85
C THR A 129 -24.78 0.91 -13.40
N VAL A 130 -23.80 1.52 -12.72
CA VAL A 130 -23.83 2.97 -12.50
C VAL A 130 -23.48 3.61 -13.85
N THR A 131 -24.51 3.92 -14.63
CA THR A 131 -24.37 4.89 -15.70
C THR A 131 -24.04 6.20 -15.00
N GLU A 132 -22.85 6.76 -15.22
CA GLU A 132 -22.57 8.11 -14.77
C GLU A 132 -23.63 9.00 -15.41
N LEU A 133 -24.62 9.41 -14.62
CA LEU A 133 -25.54 10.48 -15.01
C LEU A 133 -24.61 11.68 -15.20
N GLY A 134 -24.35 12.00 -16.46
CA GLY A 134 -23.74 13.26 -16.83
C GLY A 134 -24.50 14.37 -16.13
N ASP A 135 -23.77 15.37 -15.68
CA ASP A 135 -24.30 16.64 -15.21
C ASP A 135 -25.26 17.23 -16.27
N GLU A 136 -26.52 16.83 -16.25
CA GLU A 136 -27.60 17.54 -16.94
C GLU A 136 -28.28 18.45 -15.93
N VAL A 137 -27.74 19.68 -15.89
CA VAL A 137 -28.43 20.98 -15.90
C VAL A 137 -29.84 21.02 -15.29
N GLY A 138 -30.00 21.86 -14.26
CA GLY A 138 -31.28 22.49 -13.91
C GLY A 138 -31.17 23.23 -12.58
N GLY A 139 -31.57 24.48 -12.43
CA GLY A 139 -32.22 25.47 -13.29
C GLY A 139 -32.40 26.76 -12.48
#